data_AF-A0A354B1H8-F1
#
_entry.id   AF-A0A354B1H8-F1
#
_cell.length_a   1.000
_cell.length_b   1.000
_cell.length_c   1.000
_cell.angle_alpha   90.00
_cell.angle_beta   90.00
_cell.angle_gamma   90.00
#
_symmetry.space_group_name_H-M   'P 1'
#
loop_
_entity.id
_entity.type
_entity.pdbx_description
1 polymer ?
#
loop_
_entity_poly.entity_id
_entity_poly.type
_entity_poly.pdbx_seq_one_letter_code
_entity_poly.pdbx_strand_id
1 'polypeptide(L)' 'MPPRPRFDRRAPVRELPNINERIGYPNLRVVDADGSQLGVITREAALEVARDRELDLVLVSEKADPPVCRI' A
#
# COMPACT_ATOMS: atom_id res chain seq x y z
N MET A 1 28.66 -32.01 -23.70
CA MET A 1 27.50 -31.83 -22.80
C MET A 1 27.47 -30.39 -22.33
N PRO A 2 26.41 -29.61 -22.55
CA PRO A 2 26.30 -28.26 -21.98
C PRO A 2 25.95 -28.33 -20.48
N PRO A 3 26.42 -27.37 -19.67
CA PRO A 3 26.05 -27.28 -18.26
C PRO A 3 24.56 -26.95 -18.13
N ARG A 4 23.92 -27.56 -17.14
CA ARG A 4 22.50 -27.35 -16.80
C ARG A 4 22.31 -25.90 -16.35
N PRO A 5 21.34 -25.14 -16.87
CA PRO A 5 21.09 -23.78 -16.40
C PRO A 5 20.73 -23.83 -14.91
N ARG A 6 21.51 -23.12 -14.10
CA ARG A 6 21.21 -22.89 -12.69
C ARG A 6 20.00 -21.98 -12.64
N PHE A 7 18.81 -22.54 -12.49
CA PHE A 7 17.61 -21.75 -12.25
C PHE A 7 17.80 -21.05 -10.89
N ASP A 8 18.17 -19.77 -10.92
CA ASP A 8 18.24 -18.89 -9.76
C ASP A 8 16.85 -18.80 -9.13
N ARG A 9 16.57 -19.70 -8.19
CA ARG A 9 15.35 -19.74 -7.36
C ARG A 9 15.34 -18.64 -6.30
N ARG A 10 15.84 -17.44 -6.60
CA ARG A 10 15.54 -16.28 -5.77
C ARG A 10 14.11 -15.88 -6.09
N ALA A 11 13.17 -16.45 -5.32
CA ALA A 11 11.81 -15.94 -5.24
C ALA A 11 11.93 -14.40 -5.08
N PRO A 12 11.19 -13.60 -5.85
CA PRO A 12 11.21 -12.16 -5.66
C PRO A 12 10.84 -11.92 -4.20
N VAL A 13 11.69 -11.18 -3.48
CA VAL A 13 11.34 -10.67 -2.17
C VAL A 13 10.02 -9.94 -2.38
N ARG A 14 8.93 -10.49 -1.84
CA ARG A 14 7.66 -9.78 -1.80
C ARG A 14 7.92 -8.55 -0.96
N GLU A 15 8.17 -7.43 -1.62
CA GLU A 15 8.13 -6.12 -0.99
C GLU A 15 6.72 -5.98 -0.45
N LEU A 16 6.60 -6.20 0.87
CA LEU A 16 5.33 -6.08 1.56
C LEU A 16 4.92 -4.61 1.44
N PRO A 17 3.70 -4.31 0.95
CA PRO A 17 3.23 -2.93 0.90
C PRO A 17 3.23 -2.34 2.31
N ASN A 18 3.57 -1.06 2.42
CA ASN A 18 3.52 -0.36 3.70
C ASN A 18 2.06 -0.26 4.16
N ILE A 19 1.79 -0.64 5.40
CA ILE A 19 0.44 -0.61 6.00
C ILE A 19 0.41 0.28 7.24
N ASN A 20 -0.75 0.86 7.52
CA ASN A 20 -1.07 1.63 8.72
C ASN A 20 0.02 2.66 9.04
N GLU A 21 0.72 2.45 10.15
CA GLU A 21 1.73 3.35 10.67
C GLU A 21 3.05 3.33 9.87
N ARG A 22 3.24 2.33 8.99
CA ARG A 22 4.41 2.27 8.09
C ARG A 22 4.32 3.29 6.96
N ILE A 23 3.16 3.94 6.79
CA ILE A 23 2.94 4.96 5.78
C ILE A 23 3.40 6.31 6.34
N GLY A 24 4.56 6.78 5.88
CA GLY A 24 5.22 7.99 6.39
C GLY A 24 4.82 9.30 5.70
N TYR A 25 3.79 9.30 4.84
CA TYR A 25 3.43 10.47 4.03
C TYR A 25 2.38 11.34 4.73
N PRO A 26 2.47 12.69 4.63
CA PRO A 26 1.54 13.60 5.30
C PRO A 26 0.15 13.63 4.65
N ASN A 27 0.10 13.57 3.31
CA ASN A 27 -1.14 13.61 2.53
C ASN A 27 -1.23 12.34 1.68
N LEU A 28 -2.38 11.69 1.73
CA LEU A 28 -2.65 10.42 1.06
C LEU A 28 -3.96 10.52 0.31
N ARG A 29 -3.98 10.04 -0.94
CA ARG A 29 -5.23 9.78 -1.63
C ARG A 29 -5.81 8.47 -1.13
N VAL A 30 -6.91 8.52 -0.40
CA VAL A 30 -7.55 7.35 0.20
C VAL A 30 -8.70 6.86 -0.66
N VAL A 31 -8.70 5.56 -0.91
CA VAL A 31 -9.76 4.83 -1.60
C VAL A 31 -10.36 3.83 -0.62
N ASP A 32 -11.68 3.81 -0.58
CA ASP A 32 -12.47 2.91 0.23
C ASP A 32 -12.40 1.46 -0.27
N ALA A 33 -12.70 0.50 0.60
CA ALA A 33 -12.84 -0.91 0.23
C ALA A 33 -13.95 -1.13 -0.82
N ASP A 34 -15.00 -0.31 -0.82
CA ASP A 34 -16.08 -0.34 -1.80
C ASP A 34 -15.67 0.28 -3.17
N GLY A 35 -14.47 0.89 -3.24
CA GLY A 35 -13.99 1.60 -4.43
C GLY A 35 -14.37 3.08 -4.47
N SER A 36 -15.08 3.58 -3.46
CA SER A 36 -15.35 5.01 -3.29
C SER A 36 -14.06 5.79 -2.99
N GLN A 37 -13.84 6.92 -3.67
CA GLN A 37 -12.67 7.75 -3.40
C GLN A 37 -13.00 8.75 -2.29
N LEU A 38 -12.38 8.60 -1.11
CA LEU A 38 -12.51 9.58 -0.02
C LEU A 38 -11.80 10.91 -0.36
N GLY A 39 -10.92 10.89 -1.36
CA GLY A 39 -10.17 12.06 -1.81
C GLY A 39 -8.77 12.09 -1.19
N VAL A 40 -8.18 13.28 -1.12
CA VAL A 40 -6.87 13.49 -0.51
C VAL A 40 -7.09 13.94 0.93
N ILE A 41 -6.70 13.09 1.87
CA ILE A 41 -6.81 13.35 3.31
C ILE A 41 -5.45 13.13 3.99
N THR A 42 -5.33 13.56 5.24
CA THR A 42 -4.11 13.33 6.01
C THR A 42 -3.97 11.87 6.39
N ARG A 43 -2.74 11.45 6.70
CA ARG A 43 -2.47 10.11 7.26
C ARG A 43 -3.35 9.80 8.48
N GLU A 44 -3.51 10.77 9.37
CA GLU A 44 -4.28 10.60 10.61
C GLU A 44 -5.75 10.31 10.29
N ALA A 45 -6.36 11.14 9.43
CA ALA A 45 -7.72 10.92 8.97
C ALA A 45 -7.88 9.57 8.25
N ALA A 46 -6.90 9.17 7.43
CA ALA A 46 -6.90 7.87 6.77
C ALA A 46 -6.89 6.69 7.76
N LEU A 47 -6.07 6.78 8.81
CA LEU A 47 -6.00 5.80 9.90
C LEU A 47 -7.30 5.77 10.73
N GLU A 48 -7.90 6.92 11.00
CA GLU A 48 -9.19 7.01 11.69
C GLU A 48 -10.31 6.34 10.88
N VAL A 49 -10.40 6.61 9.58
CA VAL A 49 -11.41 5.98 8.71
C VAL A 49 -11.16 4.46 8.59
N ALA A 50 -9.91 4.03 8.45
CA ALA A 50 -9.56 2.61 8.46
C ALA A 50 -10.03 1.95 9.77
N ARG A 51 -9.76 2.57 10.92
CA ARG A 51 -10.13 2.08 12.24
C ARG A 51 -11.64 2.06 12.48
N ASP A 52 -12.36 3.10 12.05
CA ASP A 52 -13.82 3.18 12.14
C ASP A 52 -14.50 2.02 11.38
N ARG A 53 -13.89 1.60 10.27
CA ARG A 53 -14.37 0.50 9.44
C ARG A 53 -13.78 -0.86 9.79
N GLU A 54 -12.93 -0.94 10.82
CA GLU A 54 -12.21 -2.15 11.21
C GLU A 54 -11.37 -2.75 10.05
N LEU A 55 -10.81 -1.87 9.21
CA LEU A 55 -9.97 -2.18 8.06
C LEU A 55 -8.53 -1.68 8.25
N ASP A 56 -7.61 -2.18 7.41
CA ASP A 56 -6.20 -1.78 7.41
C ASP A 56 -5.90 -0.79 6.28
N LEU A 57 -5.20 0.29 6.60
CA LEU A 57 -4.73 1.24 5.59
C LEU A 57 -3.54 0.62 4.83
N VAL A 58 -3.73 0.23 3.57
CA VAL A 58 -2.71 -0.36 2.71
C VAL A 58 -2.25 0.63 1.65
N LEU A 59 -0.94 0.88 1.58
CA LEU A 59 -0.33 1.67 0.51
C LEU A 59 -0.38 0.87 -0.80
N VAL A 60 -1.17 1.33 -1.76
CA VAL A 60 -1.31 0.70 -3.08
C VAL A 60 -0.25 1.23 -4.04
N SER A 61 0.04 2.52 -3.98
CA SER A 61 1.08 3.12 -4.82
C SER A 61 1.68 4.38 -4.22
N GLU A 62 2.98 4.32 -3.96
CA GLU A 62 3.80 5.49 -3.61
C GLU A 62 4.21 6.34 -4.81
N LYS A 63 4.07 5.81 -6.03
CA LYS A 63 4.50 6.49 -7.27
C LYS A 63 3.61 7.66 -7.68
N ALA A 64 2.48 7.84 -7.02
CA ALA A 64 1.54 8.93 -7.28
C ALA A 64 1.82 10.10 -6.33
N ASP A 65 1.67 11.32 -6.83
CA ASP A 65 1.70 12.55 -6.03
C ASP A 65 0.28 13.12 -5.97
N PRO A 66 -0.48 12.95 -4.88
CA PRO A 66 -0.16 12.29 -3.61
C PRO A 66 -0.28 10.74 -3.65
N PRO A 67 0.41 10.02 -2.73
CA PRO A 67 0.42 8.55 -2.69
C PRO A 67 -0.97 7.98 -2.50
N VAL A 68 -1.26 6.85 -3.15
CA VAL A 68 -2.58 6.20 -3.11
C VAL A 68 -2.58 5.10 -2.05
N CYS A 69 -3.46 5.27 -1.07
CA CYS A 69 -3.76 4.27 -0.07
C CYS A 69 -5.18 3.75 -0.25
N ARG A 70 -5.38 2.49 0.11
CA ARG A 70 -6.68 1.87 0.23
C ARG A 70 -6.93 1.54 1.69
N ILE A 71 -8.15 1.73 2.16
CA ILE A 71 -8.65 1.12 3.40
C ILE A 71 -9.41 -0.15 3.06
#